data_AF-A0A0F7U139-F1
#
_entry.id   AF-A0A0F7U139-F1
#
_cell.length_a   1.000
_cell.length_b   1.000
_cell.length_c   1.000
_cell.angle_alpha   90.00
_cell.angle_beta   90.00
_cell.angle_gamma   90.00
#
_symmetry.space_group_name_H-M   'P 1'
#
loop_
_entity.id
_entity.type
_entity.pdbx_description
1 polymer ?
#
loop_
_entity_poly.entity_id
_entity_poly.type
_entity_poly.pdbx_seq_one_letter_code
_entity_poly.pdbx_strand_id
1 'polypeptide(L)'
;MTEEKEFCHLQARPPTPLELHPSQRVDQDKGVHIRDGVVTQQSPTAVPYHSARCWSFQRKMLVSVGAILSFLVITLATSIYIASIPGIMVEFNVGRTLAISPVTFYAMGFIFGPMCTSALSEEFGREWIYKISLLLHLIFTVVAGSAKNFATIAVCRAISGLVGSPSVTVFAGVLNDLWKMPEDKFAVPLFVLYGLGGAVAPELGPVIGEAIVASHGWRSTFWLTAILVGTCLVSMMFVPETFEPEIKRKTMNLPRDDWRKVFVAAFARPIRMLTVERIIFPTAFVVTMSQVVLFILYAGYPIVLQRTYQFSSYQVGLAFLPLFVGSLLAAPVLSFLDRRKRALNNATPEDSLNGAFLAALLLPASLLW
;
A
#
# COMPACT_ATOMS: atom_id res chain seq x y z
N MET A 1 -9.52 -27.22 3.92
CA MET A 1 -8.46 -27.37 4.95
C MET A 1 -7.64 -28.65 4.77
N THR A 2 -8.19 -29.71 4.16
CA THR A 2 -7.46 -30.94 3.80
C THR A 2 -6.60 -30.77 2.55
N GLU A 3 -7.10 -30.14 1.48
CA GLU A 3 -6.33 -29.90 0.24
C GLU A 3 -5.14 -28.94 0.40
N GLU A 4 -5.27 -27.90 1.25
CA GLU A 4 -4.19 -26.93 1.51
C GLU A 4 -3.01 -27.58 2.26
N LYS A 5 -3.29 -28.56 3.13
CA LYS A 5 -2.26 -29.38 3.79
C LYS A 5 -1.61 -30.37 2.84
N GLU A 6 -2.37 -30.95 1.92
CA GLU A 6 -1.86 -31.87 0.90
C GLU A 6 -0.93 -31.16 -0.08
N PHE A 7 -1.25 -29.94 -0.51
CA PHE A 7 -0.41 -29.13 -1.39
C PHE A 7 0.93 -28.74 -0.73
N CYS A 8 0.90 -28.35 0.55
CA CYS A 8 2.11 -28.07 1.33
C CYS A 8 2.95 -29.34 1.60
N HIS A 9 2.32 -30.51 1.74
CA HIS A 9 3.03 -31.78 1.83
C HIS A 9 3.63 -32.24 0.48
N LEU A 10 2.98 -31.94 -0.64
CA LEU A 10 3.46 -32.28 -1.98
C LEU A 10 4.68 -31.44 -2.39
N GLN A 11 4.74 -30.16 -2.02
CA GLN A 11 5.94 -29.33 -2.22
C GLN A 11 7.14 -29.76 -1.35
N ALA A 12 6.91 -30.57 -0.31
CA ALA A 12 7.94 -31.10 0.57
C ALA A 12 8.42 -32.52 0.19
N ARG A 13 7.79 -33.19 -0.80
CA ARG A 13 8.23 -34.50 -1.29
C ARG A 13 9.17 -34.33 -2.50
N PRO A 14 10.28 -35.09 -2.59
CA PRO A 14 11.00 -35.22 -3.85
C PRO A 14 10.09 -35.83 -4.92
N PRO A 15 10.21 -35.43 -6.20
CA PRO A 15 9.32 -35.92 -7.25
C PRO A 15 9.48 -37.43 -7.43
N THR A 16 8.35 -38.14 -7.50
CA THR A 16 8.31 -39.56 -7.89
C THR A 16 8.60 -39.64 -9.39
N PRO A 17 9.47 -40.55 -9.87
CA PRO A 17 9.81 -40.61 -11.29
C PRO A 17 8.58 -40.99 -12.13
N LEU A 18 8.22 -40.15 -13.10
CA LEU A 18 7.27 -40.47 -14.16
C LEU A 18 8.05 -41.18 -15.29
N GLU A 19 7.75 -42.45 -15.54
CA GLU A 19 8.23 -43.15 -16.74
C GLU A 19 7.51 -42.59 -17.98
N LEU A 20 8.28 -42.01 -18.91
CA LEU A 20 7.80 -41.58 -20.23
C LEU A 20 8.51 -42.39 -21.32
N HIS A 21 7.71 -42.95 -22.23
CA HIS A 21 8.15 -43.75 -23.39
C HIS A 21 9.06 -42.95 -24.34
N PRO A 22 10.13 -43.55 -24.90
CA PRO A 22 11.15 -42.80 -25.63
C PRO A 22 10.79 -42.63 -27.11
N SER A 23 10.54 -41.40 -27.54
CA SER A 23 10.91 -40.97 -28.89
C SER A 23 11.11 -39.45 -28.96
N GLN A 24 12.29 -39.08 -29.49
CA GLN A 24 12.68 -37.80 -30.13
C GLN A 24 13.84 -36.98 -29.46
N ARG A 25 14.93 -37.01 -30.23
CA ARG A 25 16.26 -36.35 -30.27
C ARG A 25 16.58 -35.15 -29.38
N VAL A 26 17.81 -35.22 -28.83
CA VAL A 26 18.59 -34.20 -28.11
C VAL A 26 19.39 -33.35 -29.09
N ASP A 27 19.38 -32.02 -28.92
CA ASP A 27 20.46 -31.12 -29.36
C ASP A 27 21.26 -30.70 -28.10
N GLN A 28 22.59 -30.83 -28.18
CA GLN A 28 23.55 -30.72 -27.09
C GLN A 28 23.93 -29.25 -26.81
N ASP A 29 23.70 -28.73 -25.59
CA ASP A 29 24.63 -27.76 -24.95
C ASP A 29 24.41 -27.56 -23.43
N LYS A 30 24.22 -28.63 -22.65
CA LYS A 30 24.29 -28.58 -21.18
C LYS A 30 24.94 -29.87 -20.67
N GLY A 31 25.86 -29.75 -19.73
CA GLY A 31 26.61 -30.87 -19.13
C GLY A 31 25.68 -31.92 -18.51
N VAL A 32 25.38 -32.96 -19.28
CA VAL A 32 24.59 -34.13 -18.86
C VAL A 32 25.53 -35.33 -18.84
N HIS A 33 25.85 -35.83 -17.65
CA HIS A 33 26.46 -37.16 -17.51
C HIS A 33 25.35 -38.21 -17.57
N ILE A 34 25.42 -39.06 -18.60
CA ILE A 34 24.51 -40.20 -18.79
C ILE A 34 25.14 -41.41 -18.09
N ARG A 35 24.49 -41.92 -17.04
CA ARG A 35 24.63 -43.31 -16.59
C ARG A 35 23.22 -43.91 -16.54
N ASP A 36 23.06 -45.05 -17.21
CA ASP A 36 21.86 -45.90 -17.17
C ASP A 36 20.57 -45.27 -17.71
N GLY A 37 20.62 -44.56 -18.85
CA GLY A 37 19.45 -44.28 -19.68
C GLY A 37 18.37 -43.34 -19.12
N VAL A 38 18.59 -42.76 -17.93
CA VAL A 38 17.67 -41.80 -17.31
C VAL A 38 18.24 -40.39 -17.45
N VAL A 39 17.51 -39.50 -18.14
CA VAL A 39 17.80 -38.06 -18.10
C VAL A 39 17.30 -37.53 -16.76
N THR A 40 18.16 -37.56 -15.75
CA THR A 40 17.90 -36.87 -14.49
C THR A 40 18.12 -35.38 -14.74
N GLN A 41 17.03 -34.66 -15.02
CA GLN A 41 17.01 -33.22 -14.79
C GLN A 41 17.15 -33.05 -13.27
N GLN A 42 18.38 -32.84 -12.78
CA GLN A 42 18.60 -32.42 -11.40
C GLN A 42 17.97 -31.03 -11.25
N SER A 43 16.67 -30.99 -10.93
CA SER A 43 16.11 -29.89 -10.17
C SER A 43 17.00 -29.77 -8.92
N PRO A 44 17.60 -28.59 -8.65
CA PRO A 44 18.50 -28.42 -7.52
C PRO A 44 17.77 -28.91 -6.28
N THR A 45 18.37 -29.86 -5.59
CA THR A 45 17.89 -30.52 -4.36
C THR A 45 16.88 -29.66 -3.62
N ALA A 46 15.60 -30.05 -3.65
CA ALA A 46 14.53 -29.30 -3.01
C ALA A 46 14.75 -29.31 -1.49
N VAL A 47 15.50 -28.33 -0.99
CA VAL A 47 15.58 -28.05 0.44
C VAL A 47 14.16 -27.62 0.86
N PRO A 48 13.51 -28.32 1.80
CA PRO A 48 12.17 -27.96 2.23
C PRO A 48 12.23 -26.58 2.89
N TYR A 49 11.67 -25.57 2.25
CA TYR A 49 11.47 -24.24 2.83
C TYR A 49 9.99 -24.05 3.13
N HIS A 50 9.69 -23.43 4.27
CA HIS A 50 8.30 -23.16 4.65
C HIS A 50 7.77 -21.94 3.88
N SER A 51 7.02 -22.18 2.81
CA SER A 51 6.35 -21.13 2.05
C SER A 51 5.37 -20.36 2.95
N ALA A 52 5.31 -19.03 2.79
CA ALA A 52 4.41 -18.15 3.55
C ALA A 52 2.93 -18.49 3.33
N ARG A 53 2.61 -19.13 2.20
CA ARG A 53 1.27 -19.63 1.87
C ARG A 53 0.84 -20.82 2.71
N CYS A 54 1.75 -21.53 3.36
CA CYS A 54 1.44 -22.68 4.20
C CYS A 54 1.19 -22.29 5.68
N TRP A 55 1.18 -21.00 6.01
CA TRP A 55 0.96 -20.55 7.39
C TRP A 55 -0.48 -20.79 7.86
N SER A 56 -0.65 -20.87 9.19
CA SER A 56 -1.97 -20.93 9.80
C SER A 56 -2.81 -19.69 9.43
N PHE A 57 -4.11 -19.90 9.26
CA PHE A 57 -5.06 -18.84 8.88
C PHE A 57 -4.97 -17.61 9.80
N GLN A 58 -4.85 -17.83 11.11
CA GLN A 58 -4.71 -16.75 12.10
C GLN A 58 -3.46 -15.89 11.83
N ARG A 59 -2.34 -16.52 11.46
CA ARG A 59 -1.11 -15.80 11.13
C ARG A 59 -1.27 -15.01 9.82
N LYS A 60 -1.82 -15.63 8.77
CA LYS A 60 -2.11 -14.94 7.50
C LYS A 60 -3.00 -13.71 7.71
N MET A 61 -4.04 -13.86 8.53
CA MET A 61 -4.98 -12.78 8.81
C MET A 61 -4.34 -11.67 9.64
N LEU A 62 -3.56 -12.00 10.67
CA LEU A 62 -2.85 -11.00 11.49
C LEU A 62 -1.91 -10.14 10.64
N VAL A 63 -1.13 -10.76 9.75
CA VAL A 63 -0.23 -10.03 8.84
C VAL A 63 -1.02 -9.15 7.88
N SER A 64 -2.09 -9.69 7.29
CA SER A 64 -2.92 -8.95 6.34
C SER A 64 -3.56 -7.72 7.01
N VAL A 65 -4.17 -7.89 8.19
CA VAL A 65 -4.82 -6.81 8.93
C VAL A 65 -3.82 -5.77 9.41
N GLY A 66 -2.67 -6.18 9.94
CA GLY A 66 -1.63 -5.24 10.35
C GLY A 66 -1.12 -4.41 9.17
N ALA A 67 -1.03 -5.01 7.98
CA ALA A 67 -0.53 -4.33 6.79
C ALA A 67 -1.57 -3.34 6.24
N ILE A 68 -2.87 -3.70 6.27
CA ILE A 68 -3.98 -2.77 5.99
C ILE A 68 -3.97 -1.61 6.99
N LEU A 69 -3.82 -1.89 8.28
CA LEU A 69 -3.82 -0.85 9.31
C LEU A 69 -2.63 0.11 9.15
N SER A 70 -1.45 -0.42 8.83
CA SER A 70 -0.26 0.38 8.53
C SER A 70 -0.49 1.30 7.34
N PHE A 71 -1.09 0.79 6.26
CA PHE A 71 -1.48 1.58 5.10
C PHE A 71 -2.49 2.69 5.45
N LEU A 72 -3.53 2.36 6.21
CA LEU A 72 -4.55 3.31 6.66
C LEU A 72 -3.94 4.44 7.48
N VAL A 73 -3.11 4.11 8.48
CA VAL A 73 -2.52 5.09 9.40
C VAL A 73 -1.55 6.02 8.67
N ILE A 74 -0.67 5.48 7.82
CA ILE A 74 0.28 6.27 7.05
C ILE A 74 -0.44 7.20 6.07
N THR A 75 -1.52 6.73 5.44
CA THR A 75 -2.32 7.58 4.55
C THR A 75 -3.08 8.65 5.33
N LEU A 76 -3.67 8.31 6.48
CA LEU A 76 -4.36 9.25 7.37
C LEU A 76 -3.45 10.36 7.89
N ALA A 77 -2.17 10.07 8.11
CA ALA A 77 -1.18 11.04 8.55
C ALA A 77 -0.99 12.23 7.57
N THR A 78 -1.30 12.04 6.28
CA THR A 78 -1.27 13.13 5.28
C THR A 78 -2.30 14.21 5.59
N SER A 79 -3.56 13.81 5.84
CA SER A 79 -4.70 14.71 5.88
C SER A 79 -5.02 15.18 7.30
N ILE A 80 -4.68 14.42 8.34
CA ILE A 80 -4.86 14.85 9.74
C ILE A 80 -4.10 16.15 10.07
N TYR A 81 -3.02 16.43 9.33
CA TYR A 81 -2.26 17.68 9.47
C TYR A 81 -3.03 18.92 9.04
N ILE A 82 -3.99 18.78 8.13
CA ILE A 82 -4.73 19.93 7.59
C ILE A 82 -5.41 20.70 8.74
N ALA A 83 -5.95 19.98 9.72
CA ALA A 83 -6.53 20.56 10.94
C ALA A 83 -5.51 21.31 11.82
N SER A 84 -4.22 20.96 11.74
CA SER A 84 -3.15 21.62 12.50
C SER A 84 -2.67 22.93 11.90
N ILE A 85 -2.98 23.21 10.63
CA ILE A 85 -2.47 24.37 9.89
C ILE A 85 -2.76 25.70 10.61
N PRO A 86 -3.99 26.00 11.07
CA PRO A 86 -4.28 27.26 11.75
C PRO A 86 -3.45 27.45 13.03
N GLY A 87 -3.26 26.39 13.82
CA GLY A 87 -2.45 26.43 15.04
C GLY A 87 -0.97 26.69 14.76
N ILE A 88 -0.43 26.06 13.71
CA ILE A 88 0.97 26.25 13.27
C ILE A 88 1.21 27.68 12.76
N MET A 89 0.24 28.25 12.04
CA MET A 89 0.32 29.64 11.56
C MET A 89 0.44 30.63 12.72
N VAL A 90 -0.37 30.46 13.76
CA VAL A 90 -0.36 31.34 14.94
C VAL A 90 0.94 31.19 15.73
N GLU A 91 1.38 29.95 15.98
CA GLU A 91 2.52 29.71 16.85
C GLU A 91 3.87 30.10 16.23
N PHE A 92 4.06 29.80 14.94
CA PHE A 92 5.31 30.10 14.24
C PHE A 92 5.26 31.41 13.45
N ASN A 93 4.15 32.14 13.51
CA ASN A 93 3.90 33.37 12.76
C ASN A 93 4.26 33.24 11.27
N VAL A 94 3.87 32.12 10.66
CA VAL A 94 4.15 31.82 9.25
C VAL A 94 2.92 32.05 8.38
N GLY A 95 3.15 32.52 7.14
CA GLY A 95 2.09 32.66 6.15
C GLY A 95 1.44 31.31 5.80
N ARG A 96 0.18 31.35 5.38
CA ARG A 96 -0.61 30.16 5.00
C ARG A 96 0.10 29.26 3.97
N THR A 97 0.73 29.86 2.96
CA THR A 97 1.46 29.14 1.92
C THR A 97 2.58 28.28 2.50
N LEU A 98 3.33 28.82 3.47
CA LEU A 98 4.36 28.08 4.17
C LEU A 98 3.72 26.99 5.05
N ALA A 99 2.68 27.31 5.82
CA ALA A 99 2.02 26.34 6.70
C ALA A 99 1.43 25.11 5.97
N ILE A 100 1.04 25.23 4.70
CA ILE A 100 0.55 24.10 3.86
C ILE A 100 1.72 23.26 3.31
N SER A 101 2.91 23.83 3.17
CA SER A 101 4.06 23.16 2.52
C SER A 101 4.42 21.79 3.12
N PRO A 102 4.29 21.50 4.43
CA PRO A 102 4.60 20.17 4.95
C PRO A 102 3.66 19.08 4.45
N VAL A 103 2.41 19.40 4.07
CA VAL A 103 1.52 18.46 3.37
C VAL A 103 2.11 18.10 2.01
N THR A 104 2.60 19.11 1.29
CA THR A 104 3.20 18.93 -0.06
C THR A 104 4.49 18.13 0.04
N PHE A 105 5.37 18.43 1.00
CA PHE A 105 6.60 17.68 1.21
C PHE A 105 6.33 16.22 1.58
N TYR A 106 5.34 15.98 2.43
CA TYR A 106 4.94 14.62 2.77
C TYR A 106 4.38 13.87 1.56
N ALA A 107 3.53 14.50 0.75
CA ALA A 107 2.98 13.93 -0.48
C ALA A 107 4.08 13.66 -1.53
N MET A 108 5.09 14.53 -1.65
CA MET A 108 6.26 14.25 -2.50
C MET A 108 7.03 13.02 -2.00
N GLY A 109 7.11 12.81 -0.69
CA GLY A 109 7.63 11.57 -0.11
C GLY A 109 6.92 10.31 -0.61
N PHE A 110 5.59 10.38 -0.82
CA PHE A 110 4.80 9.28 -1.38
C PHE A 110 5.03 9.04 -2.87
N ILE A 111 5.65 9.98 -3.59
CA ILE A 111 6.06 9.78 -4.99
C ILE A 111 7.36 9.00 -5.04
N PHE A 112 8.40 9.49 -4.38
CA PHE A 112 9.74 8.90 -4.46
C PHE A 112 9.89 7.63 -3.62
N GLY A 113 9.18 7.56 -2.51
CA GLY A 113 9.37 6.50 -1.54
C GLY A 113 8.98 5.12 -2.08
N PRO A 114 7.81 4.91 -2.71
CA PRO A 114 7.46 3.64 -3.33
C PRO A 114 8.40 3.22 -4.45
N MET A 115 8.91 4.17 -5.24
CA MET A 115 9.86 3.87 -6.32
C MET A 115 11.12 3.22 -5.77
N CYS A 116 11.70 3.77 -4.70
CA CYS A 116 12.86 3.18 -4.04
C CYS A 116 12.50 1.87 -3.32
N THR A 117 11.41 1.88 -2.57
CA THR A 117 11.15 0.85 -1.56
C THR A 117 10.45 -0.39 -2.10
N SER A 118 9.73 -0.29 -3.22
CA SER A 118 9.16 -1.45 -3.92
C SER A 118 10.27 -2.40 -4.38
N ALA A 119 11.29 -1.90 -5.07
CA ALA A 119 12.41 -2.73 -5.53
C ALA A 119 13.27 -3.24 -4.38
N LEU A 120 13.49 -2.41 -3.35
CA LEU A 120 14.14 -2.88 -2.13
C LEU A 120 13.35 -3.99 -1.44
N SER A 121 12.01 -4.02 -1.55
CA SER A 121 11.17 -5.06 -0.92
C SER A 121 11.25 -6.42 -1.58
N GLU A 122 11.46 -6.41 -2.90
CA GLU A 122 11.73 -7.63 -3.66
C GLU A 122 13.15 -8.14 -3.36
N GLU A 123 14.12 -7.25 -3.15
CA GLU A 123 15.51 -7.65 -2.95
C GLU A 123 15.92 -7.91 -1.51
N PHE A 124 15.39 -7.21 -0.52
CA PHE A 124 15.81 -7.34 0.89
C PHE A 124 14.74 -8.01 1.76
N GLY A 125 13.59 -8.33 1.15
CA GLY A 125 12.42 -8.85 1.83
C GLY A 125 11.50 -7.76 2.37
N ARG A 126 10.26 -8.14 2.63
CA ARG A 126 9.19 -7.23 3.08
C ARG A 126 9.26 -6.97 4.58
N GLU A 127 9.77 -7.93 5.36
CA GLU A 127 9.84 -7.83 6.82
C GLU A 127 10.65 -6.62 7.27
N TRP A 128 11.89 -6.52 6.80
CA TRP A 128 12.80 -5.45 7.20
C TRP A 128 12.30 -4.07 6.79
N ILE A 129 11.61 -4.00 5.65
CA ILE A 129 11.08 -2.73 5.16
C ILE A 129 9.97 -2.23 6.06
N TYR A 130 9.01 -3.06 6.45
CA TYR A 130 7.97 -2.65 7.41
C TYR A 130 8.57 -2.19 8.74
N LYS A 131 9.53 -2.95 9.29
CA LYS A 131 10.15 -2.63 10.59
C LYS A 131 10.91 -1.30 10.56
N ILE A 132 11.77 -1.10 9.56
CA ILE A 132 12.59 0.11 9.46
C ILE A 132 11.72 1.32 9.06
N SER A 133 10.80 1.15 8.11
CA SER A 133 9.94 2.24 7.65
C SER A 133 9.05 2.78 8.76
N LEU A 134 8.33 1.90 9.46
CA LEU A 134 7.42 2.30 10.54
C LEU A 134 8.19 2.90 11.72
N LEU A 135 9.37 2.36 12.06
CA LEU A 135 10.20 2.90 13.13
C LEU A 135 10.70 4.31 12.81
N LEU A 136 11.27 4.52 11.62
CA LEU A 136 11.75 5.83 11.21
C LEU A 136 10.59 6.82 11.07
N HIS A 137 9.45 6.39 10.50
CA HIS A 137 8.25 7.21 10.43
C HIS A 137 7.78 7.67 11.82
N LEU A 138 7.77 6.75 12.80
CA LEU A 138 7.44 7.05 14.18
C LEU A 138 8.38 8.11 14.77
N ILE A 139 9.69 7.92 14.64
CA ILE A 139 10.71 8.84 15.16
C ILE A 139 10.50 10.25 14.57
N PHE A 140 10.41 10.38 13.25
CA PHE A 140 10.23 11.69 12.62
C PHE A 140 8.88 12.32 12.96
N THR A 141 7.84 11.53 13.17
CA THR A 141 6.52 12.04 13.60
C THR A 141 6.58 12.60 15.02
N VAL A 142 7.26 11.90 15.94
CA VAL A 142 7.47 12.37 17.32
C VAL A 142 8.32 13.64 17.36
N VAL A 143 9.38 13.69 16.56
CA VAL A 143 10.24 14.89 16.42
C VAL A 143 9.43 16.07 15.87
N ALA A 144 8.57 15.84 14.86
CA ALA A 144 7.70 16.88 14.30
C ALA A 144 6.68 17.39 15.32
N GLY A 145 6.09 16.52 16.15
CA GLY A 145 5.17 16.91 17.22
C GLY A 145 5.85 17.72 18.34
N SER A 146 7.13 17.47 18.56
CA SER A 146 7.96 18.15 19.58
C SER A 146 8.74 19.35 19.03
N ALA A 147 8.51 19.72 17.77
CA ALA A 147 9.25 20.76 17.08
C ALA A 147 8.99 22.15 17.68
N LYS A 148 10.06 22.93 17.81
CA LYS A 148 10.07 24.34 18.25
C LYS A 148 10.32 25.32 17.11
N ASN A 149 10.43 24.83 15.88
CA ASN A 149 10.56 25.67 14.69
C ASN A 149 9.80 25.02 13.52
N PHE A 150 9.36 25.87 12.58
CA PHE A 150 8.60 25.42 11.41
C PHE A 150 9.43 24.53 10.47
N ALA A 151 10.72 24.84 10.30
CA ALA A 151 11.62 24.07 9.43
C ALA A 151 11.74 22.60 9.85
N THR A 152 11.80 22.31 11.15
CA THR A 152 11.86 20.93 11.66
C THR A 152 10.57 20.19 11.33
N ILE A 153 9.40 20.84 11.42
CA ILE A 153 8.12 20.23 11.01
C ILE A 153 8.17 19.89 9.52
N ALA A 154 8.57 20.84 8.67
CA ALA A 154 8.63 20.63 7.23
C ALA A 154 9.58 19.50 6.83
N VAL A 155 10.80 19.48 7.37
CA VAL A 155 11.81 18.45 7.08
C VAL A 155 11.39 17.09 7.63
N CYS A 156 10.93 17.01 8.88
CA CYS A 156 10.49 15.76 9.46
C CYS A 156 9.29 15.19 8.70
N ARG A 157 8.39 16.04 8.19
CA ARG A 157 7.27 15.61 7.33
C ARG A 157 7.70 15.12 5.96
N ALA A 158 8.69 15.75 5.34
CA ALA A 158 9.27 15.27 4.09
C ALA A 158 9.84 13.86 4.27
N ILE A 159 10.64 13.67 5.32
CA ILE A 159 11.30 12.38 5.59
C ILE A 159 10.28 11.34 6.06
N SER A 160 9.31 11.70 6.90
CA SER A 160 8.29 10.74 7.36
C SER A 160 7.41 10.27 6.20
N GLY A 161 7.04 11.15 5.26
CA GLY A 161 6.34 10.76 4.04
C GLY A 161 7.16 9.79 3.19
N LEU A 162 8.44 10.12 2.94
CA LEU A 162 9.35 9.27 2.15
C LEU A 162 9.47 7.88 2.76
N VAL A 163 9.74 7.82 4.06
CA VAL A 163 10.04 6.58 4.76
C VAL A 163 8.78 5.79 5.11
N GLY A 164 7.62 6.43 5.28
CA GLY A 164 6.33 5.77 5.56
C GLY A 164 5.66 5.15 4.32
N SER A 165 5.94 5.69 3.14
CA SER A 165 5.40 5.23 1.86
C SER A 165 5.51 3.73 1.51
N PRO A 166 6.49 2.93 1.99
CA PRO A 166 6.54 1.50 1.66
C PRO A 166 5.30 0.77 2.15
N SER A 167 4.70 1.21 3.25
CA SER A 167 3.49 0.60 3.79
C SER A 167 2.31 0.67 2.81
N VAL A 168 2.31 1.65 1.90
CA VAL A 168 1.26 1.84 0.88
C VAL A 168 1.40 0.85 -0.27
N THR A 169 2.62 0.51 -0.66
CA THR A 169 2.89 -0.26 -1.89
C THR A 169 3.28 -1.70 -1.64
N VAL A 170 4.08 -1.95 -0.60
CA VAL A 170 4.52 -3.31 -0.23
C VAL A 170 3.34 -4.15 0.25
N PHE A 171 2.28 -3.52 0.78
CA PHE A 171 1.04 -4.16 1.20
C PHE A 171 0.46 -5.10 0.13
N ALA A 172 0.28 -4.59 -1.09
CA ALA A 172 -0.35 -5.35 -2.17
C ALA A 172 0.47 -6.61 -2.51
N GLY A 173 1.79 -6.51 -2.40
CA GLY A 173 2.66 -7.66 -2.56
C GLY A 173 2.61 -8.64 -1.39
N VAL A 174 2.55 -8.16 -0.13
CA VAL A 174 2.34 -9.05 1.05
C VAL A 174 1.06 -9.87 0.88
N LEU A 175 -0.02 -9.23 0.42
CA LEU A 175 -1.30 -9.91 0.27
C LEU A 175 -1.29 -10.94 -0.87
N ASN A 176 -0.61 -10.65 -1.98
CA ASN A 176 -0.37 -11.59 -3.09
C ASN A 176 0.56 -12.76 -2.70
N ASP A 177 1.48 -12.53 -1.78
CA ASP A 177 2.38 -13.58 -1.30
C ASP A 177 1.66 -14.55 -0.36
N LEU A 178 0.73 -14.05 0.45
CA LEU A 178 -0.01 -14.84 1.44
C LEU A 178 -1.23 -15.58 0.89
N TRP A 179 -1.97 -14.95 -0.03
CA TRP A 179 -3.25 -15.46 -0.52
C TRP A 179 -3.24 -15.68 -2.02
N LYS A 180 -3.73 -16.84 -2.45
CA LYS A 180 -3.82 -17.22 -3.87
C LYS A 180 -5.21 -16.87 -4.40
N MET A 181 -5.28 -15.89 -5.29
CA MET A 181 -6.52 -15.61 -6.03
C MET A 181 -6.70 -16.55 -7.22
N PRO A 182 -7.94 -16.99 -7.55
CA PRO A 182 -9.21 -16.77 -6.85
C PRO A 182 -9.59 -17.87 -5.84
N GLU A 183 -8.70 -18.85 -5.60
CA GLU A 183 -8.97 -20.04 -4.78
C GLU A 183 -9.27 -19.70 -3.31
N ASP A 184 -8.60 -18.68 -2.77
CA ASP A 184 -8.79 -18.24 -1.39
C ASP A 184 -9.97 -17.27 -1.24
N LYS A 185 -11.01 -17.71 -0.50
CA LYS A 185 -12.24 -16.93 -0.24
C LYS A 185 -11.99 -15.56 0.41
N PHE A 186 -10.88 -15.41 1.14
CA PHE A 186 -10.53 -14.18 1.87
C PHE A 186 -9.64 -13.21 1.08
N ALA A 187 -9.04 -13.65 -0.03
CA ALA A 187 -8.15 -12.81 -0.82
C ALA A 187 -8.88 -11.59 -1.38
N VAL A 188 -10.00 -11.81 -2.08
CA VAL A 188 -10.76 -10.73 -2.73
C VAL A 188 -11.27 -9.68 -1.71
N PRO A 189 -11.93 -10.06 -0.59
CA PRO A 189 -12.34 -9.09 0.43
C PRO A 189 -11.18 -8.26 0.99
N LEU A 190 -10.00 -8.84 1.23
CA LEU A 190 -8.85 -8.11 1.76
C LEU A 190 -8.31 -7.07 0.76
N PHE A 191 -8.31 -7.38 -0.54
CA PHE A 191 -7.95 -6.40 -1.58
C PHE A 191 -9.00 -5.30 -1.74
N VAL A 192 -10.29 -5.61 -1.54
CA VAL A 192 -11.35 -4.59 -1.53
C VAL A 192 -11.20 -3.66 -0.33
N LEU A 193 -10.92 -4.20 0.87
CA LEU A 193 -10.64 -3.41 2.07
C LEU A 193 -9.43 -2.50 1.88
N TYR A 194 -8.42 -2.96 1.16
CA TYR A 194 -7.29 -2.12 0.77
C TYR A 194 -7.72 -0.94 -0.12
N GLY A 195 -8.44 -1.20 -1.21
CA GLY A 195 -8.94 -0.13 -2.08
C GLY A 195 -9.79 0.89 -1.33
N LEU A 196 -10.68 0.40 -0.46
CA LEU A 196 -11.52 1.24 0.39
C LEU A 196 -10.69 2.05 1.40
N GLY A 197 -9.66 1.44 1.99
CA GLY A 197 -8.79 2.11 2.94
C GLY A 197 -8.05 3.31 2.36
N GLY A 198 -7.70 3.26 1.07
CA GLY A 198 -7.05 4.38 0.39
C GLY A 198 -7.93 5.60 0.22
N ALA A 199 -9.24 5.41 0.04
CA ALA A 199 -10.21 6.50 -0.02
C ALA A 199 -10.60 7.01 1.37
N VAL A 200 -10.85 6.08 2.29
CA VAL A 200 -11.35 6.37 3.64
C VAL A 200 -10.29 7.06 4.52
N ALA A 201 -9.02 6.68 4.41
CA ALA A 201 -7.98 7.22 5.30
C ALA A 201 -7.77 8.74 5.17
N PRO A 202 -7.66 9.33 3.95
CA PRO A 202 -7.62 10.77 3.77
C PRO A 202 -8.85 11.49 4.31
N GLU A 203 -10.05 10.91 4.17
CA GLU A 203 -11.33 11.50 4.59
C GLU A 203 -11.50 11.51 6.11
N LEU A 204 -11.08 10.44 6.79
CA LEU A 204 -11.11 10.37 8.25
C LEU A 204 -10.11 11.31 8.92
N GLY A 205 -9.02 11.67 8.24
CA GLY A 205 -7.98 12.53 8.80
C GLY A 205 -8.51 13.89 9.29
N PRO A 206 -9.20 14.70 8.48
CA PRO A 206 -9.79 15.96 8.93
C PRO A 206 -10.86 15.76 10.01
N VAL A 207 -11.69 14.71 9.93
CA VAL A 207 -12.72 14.41 10.94
C VAL A 207 -12.09 14.23 12.33
N ILE A 208 -11.07 13.38 12.41
CA ILE A 208 -10.37 13.08 13.67
C ILE A 208 -9.48 14.25 14.07
N GLY A 209 -8.81 14.88 13.11
CA GLY A 209 -7.91 16.00 13.29
C GLY A 209 -8.62 17.20 13.91
N GLU A 210 -9.71 17.68 13.30
CA GLU A 210 -10.47 18.84 13.78
C GLU A 210 -11.04 18.61 15.19
N ALA A 211 -11.54 17.40 15.48
CA ALA A 211 -12.05 17.05 16.81
C ALA A 211 -10.96 17.10 17.90
N ILE A 212 -9.75 16.64 17.58
CA ILE A 212 -8.63 16.63 18.53
C ILE A 212 -8.03 18.03 18.68
N VAL A 213 -7.87 18.78 17.58
CA VAL A 213 -7.35 20.15 17.63
C VAL A 213 -8.25 21.05 18.47
N ALA A 214 -9.57 20.88 18.37
CA ALA A 214 -10.54 21.65 19.14
C ALA A 214 -10.45 21.44 20.65
N SER A 215 -9.95 20.29 21.12
CA SER A 215 -9.89 19.94 22.55
C SER A 215 -8.48 20.00 23.15
N HIS A 216 -7.46 19.57 22.41
CA HIS A 216 -6.09 19.38 22.90
C HIS A 216 -5.03 20.11 22.06
N GLY A 217 -5.44 20.97 21.12
CA GLY A 217 -4.55 21.77 20.28
C GLY A 217 -3.87 21.00 19.14
N TRP A 218 -3.12 21.73 18.31
CA TRP A 218 -2.61 21.20 17.04
C TRP A 218 -1.52 20.14 17.18
N ARG A 219 -0.72 20.16 18.26
CA ARG A 219 0.34 19.17 18.51
C ARG A 219 -0.20 17.76 18.73
N SER A 220 -1.43 17.66 19.24
CA SER A 220 -2.07 16.40 19.57
C SER A 220 -2.33 15.52 18.33
N THR A 221 -2.43 16.10 17.13
CA THR A 221 -2.54 15.34 15.88
C THR A 221 -1.26 14.52 15.59
N PHE A 222 -0.08 15.07 15.91
CA PHE A 222 1.19 14.38 15.77
C PHE A 222 1.33 13.25 16.79
N TRP A 223 0.93 13.49 18.03
CA TRP A 223 0.96 12.48 19.08
C TRP A 223 -0.02 11.33 18.80
N LEU A 224 -1.23 11.63 18.33
CA LEU A 224 -2.16 10.59 17.88
C LEU A 224 -1.56 9.77 16.75
N THR A 225 -1.01 10.43 15.73
CA THR A 225 -0.38 9.75 14.59
C THR A 225 0.78 8.87 15.06
N ALA A 226 1.60 9.35 16.00
CA ALA A 226 2.69 8.57 16.58
C ALA A 226 2.19 7.34 17.34
N ILE A 227 1.11 7.45 18.12
CA ILE A 227 0.50 6.31 18.81
C ILE A 227 -0.01 5.28 17.78
N LEU A 228 -0.74 5.71 16.76
CA LEU A 228 -1.26 4.83 15.72
C LEU A 228 -0.14 4.11 14.96
N VAL A 229 0.91 4.84 14.56
CA VAL A 229 2.09 4.24 13.89
C VAL A 229 2.82 3.30 14.84
N GLY A 230 2.95 3.65 16.12
CA GLY A 230 3.54 2.79 17.15
C GLY A 230 2.80 1.46 17.30
N THR A 231 1.46 1.49 17.30
CA THR A 231 0.67 0.25 17.32
C THR A 231 0.87 -0.60 16.07
N CYS A 232 0.96 0.02 14.89
CA CYS A 232 1.29 -0.66 13.64
C CYS A 232 2.69 -1.31 13.70
N LEU A 233 3.68 -0.58 14.20
CA LEU A 233 5.05 -1.07 14.37
C LEU A 233 5.09 -2.30 15.29
N VAL A 234 4.41 -2.25 16.44
CA VAL A 234 4.32 -3.39 17.36
C VAL A 234 3.65 -4.58 16.68
N SER A 235 2.57 -4.37 15.94
CA SER A 235 1.87 -5.46 15.22
C SER A 235 2.76 -6.11 14.16
N MET A 236 3.58 -5.32 13.46
CA MET A 236 4.47 -5.76 12.39
C MET A 236 5.80 -6.30 12.87
N MET A 237 6.22 -6.00 14.10
CA MET A 237 7.51 -6.43 14.64
C MET A 237 7.61 -7.96 14.72
N PHE A 238 6.49 -8.64 14.98
CA PHE A 238 6.40 -10.09 15.14
C PHE A 238 6.10 -10.85 13.84
N VAL A 239 5.95 -10.13 12.73
CA VAL A 239 5.65 -10.71 11.42
C VAL A 239 6.97 -11.15 10.75
N PRO A 240 7.11 -12.43 10.38
CA PRO A 240 8.30 -12.88 9.65
C PRO A 240 8.20 -12.52 8.17
N GLU A 241 9.29 -12.75 7.45
CA GLU A 241 9.36 -12.62 5.99
C GLU A 241 8.23 -13.35 5.26
N THR A 242 7.59 -12.62 4.33
CA THR A 242 6.47 -13.12 3.51
C THR A 242 6.90 -13.40 2.07
N PHE A 243 7.98 -12.76 1.60
CA PHE A 243 8.42 -12.89 0.21
C PHE A 243 9.11 -14.23 -0.04
N GLU A 244 8.49 -15.08 -0.87
CA GLU A 244 8.95 -16.44 -1.13
C GLU A 244 10.36 -16.53 -1.74
N PRO A 245 10.75 -15.68 -2.71
CA PRO A 245 12.13 -15.67 -3.22
C PRO A 245 13.15 -15.32 -2.12
N GLU A 246 12.80 -14.43 -1.19
CA GLU A 246 13.71 -14.09 -0.08
C GLU A 246 13.83 -15.23 0.93
N ILE A 247 12.74 -15.93 1.21
CA ILE A 247 12.76 -17.13 2.06
C ILE A 247 13.71 -18.16 1.44
N LYS A 248 13.57 -18.45 0.14
CA LYS A 248 14.47 -19.37 -0.58
C LYS A 248 15.92 -18.90 -0.53
N ARG A 249 16.17 -17.60 -0.75
CA ARG A 249 17.52 -17.03 -0.74
C ARG A 249 18.18 -17.18 0.62
N LYS A 250 17.46 -16.92 1.72
CA LYS A 250 17.94 -17.12 3.10
C LYS A 250 18.17 -18.60 3.42
N THR A 251 17.34 -19.50 2.91
CA THR A 251 17.49 -20.95 3.16
C THR A 251 18.63 -21.57 2.35
N MET A 252 18.86 -21.10 1.12
CA MET A 252 19.83 -21.67 0.18
C MET A 252 21.11 -20.86 0.03
N ASN A 253 21.28 -19.76 0.79
CA ASN A 253 22.42 -18.83 0.70
C ASN A 253 22.74 -18.39 -0.74
N LEU A 254 21.70 -18.09 -1.53
CA LEU A 254 21.88 -17.64 -2.92
C LEU A 254 22.47 -16.22 -2.96
N PRO A 255 23.36 -15.92 -3.93
CA PRO A 255 23.95 -14.60 -4.08
C PRO A 255 22.88 -13.55 -4.41
N ARG A 256 23.10 -12.31 -3.97
CA ARG A 256 22.21 -11.17 -4.26
C ARG A 256 22.55 -10.56 -5.61
N ASP A 257 21.54 -10.04 -6.29
CA ASP A 257 21.74 -9.23 -7.48
C ASP A 257 22.40 -7.88 -7.13
N ASP A 258 23.08 -7.31 -8.12
CA ASP A 258 23.80 -6.05 -7.97
C ASP A 258 22.82 -4.89 -7.66
N TRP A 259 23.02 -4.24 -6.51
CA TRP A 259 22.12 -3.19 -5.99
C TRP A 259 21.90 -2.05 -6.99
N ARG A 260 22.89 -1.76 -7.84
CA ARG A 260 22.77 -0.73 -8.89
C ARG A 260 21.75 -1.11 -9.95
N LYS A 261 21.72 -2.36 -10.37
CA LYS A 261 20.78 -2.86 -11.39
C LYS A 261 19.36 -2.84 -10.85
N VAL A 262 19.18 -3.22 -9.59
CA VAL A 262 17.91 -3.18 -8.88
C VAL A 262 17.40 -1.74 -8.81
N PHE A 263 18.25 -0.80 -8.37
CA PHE A 263 17.88 0.60 -8.25
C PHE A 263 17.50 1.22 -9.60
N VAL A 264 18.29 0.96 -10.66
CA VAL A 264 17.97 1.44 -12.01
C VAL A 264 16.66 0.83 -12.50
N ALA A 265 16.42 -0.46 -12.30
CA ALA A 265 15.17 -1.11 -12.67
C ALA A 265 13.97 -0.54 -11.92
N ALA A 266 14.14 -0.15 -10.65
CA ALA A 266 13.10 0.44 -9.81
C ALA A 266 12.53 1.73 -10.40
N PHE A 267 13.40 2.59 -10.96
CA PHE A 267 12.98 3.84 -11.60
C PHE A 267 12.62 3.65 -13.08
N ALA A 268 13.32 2.79 -13.80
CA ALA A 268 13.11 2.60 -15.22
C ALA A 268 11.79 1.87 -15.54
N ARG A 269 11.37 0.89 -14.72
CA ARG A 269 10.15 0.11 -14.98
C ARG A 269 8.88 0.98 -14.99
N PRO A 270 8.58 1.81 -13.97
CA PRO A 270 7.37 2.65 -13.97
C PRO A 270 7.36 3.68 -15.11
N ILE A 271 8.51 4.32 -15.38
CA ILE A 271 8.62 5.33 -16.44
C ILE A 271 8.42 4.70 -17.82
N ARG A 272 9.00 3.50 -18.03
CA ARG A 272 8.81 2.75 -19.27
C ARG A 272 7.37 2.28 -19.41
N MET A 273 6.74 1.77 -18.35
CA MET A 273 5.33 1.36 -18.37
C MET A 273 4.43 2.55 -18.72
N LEU A 274 4.63 3.72 -18.10
CA LEU A 274 3.85 4.94 -18.37
C LEU A 274 3.94 5.42 -19.82
N THR A 275 5.09 5.24 -20.48
CA THR A 275 5.35 5.74 -21.84
C THR A 275 5.08 4.72 -22.94
N VAL A 276 5.30 3.43 -22.68
CA VAL A 276 5.13 2.35 -23.65
C VAL A 276 3.69 1.83 -23.66
N GLU A 277 3.08 1.67 -22.49
CA GLU A 277 1.72 1.14 -22.38
C GLU A 277 0.70 2.28 -22.52
N ARG A 278 0.05 2.33 -23.69
CA ARG A 278 -0.87 3.42 -24.07
C ARG A 278 -2.07 3.60 -23.12
N ILE A 279 -2.42 2.58 -22.34
CA ILE A 279 -3.55 2.62 -21.39
C ILE A 279 -3.19 3.25 -20.04
N ILE A 280 -1.92 3.20 -19.63
CA ILE A 280 -1.51 3.64 -18.28
C ILE A 280 -1.55 5.16 -18.16
N PHE A 281 -1.06 5.90 -19.16
CA PHE A 281 -1.05 7.37 -19.13
C PHE A 281 -2.44 7.99 -18.95
N PRO A 282 -3.48 7.68 -19.76
CA PRO A 282 -4.80 8.29 -19.60
C PRO A 282 -5.48 7.88 -18.29
N THR A 283 -5.34 6.63 -17.85
CA THR A 283 -5.94 6.17 -16.58
C THR A 283 -5.26 6.83 -15.37
N ALA A 284 -3.94 6.93 -15.37
CA ALA A 284 -3.19 7.66 -14.34
C ALA A 284 -3.53 9.15 -14.31
N PHE A 285 -3.73 9.77 -15.48
CA PHE A 285 -4.13 11.17 -15.58
C PHE A 285 -5.50 11.42 -14.94
N VAL A 286 -6.50 10.58 -15.24
CA VAL A 286 -7.84 10.68 -14.64
C VAL A 286 -7.77 10.51 -13.12
N VAL A 287 -7.06 9.50 -12.61
CA VAL A 287 -6.88 9.30 -11.16
C VAL A 287 -6.18 10.49 -10.51
N THR A 288 -5.16 11.05 -11.17
CA THR A 288 -4.45 12.23 -10.68
C THR A 288 -5.37 13.46 -10.60
N MET A 289 -6.14 13.74 -11.64
CA MET A 289 -7.10 14.85 -11.64
C MET A 289 -8.13 14.71 -10.53
N SER A 290 -8.70 13.51 -10.35
CA SER A 290 -9.63 13.22 -9.26
C SER A 290 -9.00 13.45 -7.87
N GLN A 291 -7.76 13.00 -7.68
CA GLN A 291 -7.04 13.21 -6.42
C GLN A 291 -6.71 14.70 -6.18
N VAL A 292 -6.28 15.45 -7.21
CA VAL A 292 -6.01 16.88 -7.09
C VAL A 292 -7.25 17.64 -6.62
N VAL A 293 -8.42 17.35 -7.20
CA VAL A 293 -9.69 17.96 -6.79
C VAL A 293 -9.99 17.65 -5.31
N LEU A 294 -9.84 16.40 -4.87
CA LEU A 294 -10.07 16.02 -3.47
C LEU A 294 -9.11 16.70 -2.50
N PHE A 295 -7.82 16.79 -2.82
CA PHE A 295 -6.85 17.47 -1.95
C PHE A 295 -7.12 18.98 -1.85
N ILE A 296 -7.54 19.62 -2.95
CA ILE A 296 -7.99 21.02 -2.93
C ILE A 296 -9.24 21.17 -2.06
N LEU A 297 -10.19 20.23 -2.15
CA LEU A 297 -11.39 20.17 -1.31
C LEU A 297 -11.02 20.11 0.17
N TYR A 298 -10.11 19.21 0.56
CA TYR A 298 -9.66 19.06 1.95
C TYR A 298 -9.02 20.32 2.52
N ALA A 299 -8.22 21.03 1.72
CA ALA A 299 -7.60 22.28 2.15
C ALA A 299 -8.57 23.48 2.12
N GLY A 300 -9.57 23.47 1.23
CA GLY A 300 -10.51 24.56 1.02
C GLY A 300 -11.71 24.55 1.97
N TYR A 301 -12.29 23.37 2.22
CA TYR A 301 -13.51 23.20 3.04
C TYR A 301 -13.42 23.83 4.43
N PRO A 302 -12.37 23.57 5.24
CA PRO A 302 -12.25 24.15 6.57
C PRO A 302 -12.26 25.68 6.51
N ILE A 303 -11.68 26.24 5.46
CA ILE A 303 -11.50 27.69 5.32
C ILE A 303 -12.80 28.37 4.93
N VAL A 304 -13.55 27.79 3.99
CA VAL A 304 -14.85 28.33 3.58
C VAL A 304 -15.85 28.25 4.74
N LEU A 305 -15.90 27.11 5.42
CA LEU A 305 -16.81 26.88 6.55
C LEU A 305 -16.47 27.75 7.77
N GLN A 306 -15.19 27.90 8.11
CA GLN A 306 -14.78 28.74 9.24
C GLN A 306 -14.90 30.24 8.92
N ARG A 307 -14.48 30.70 7.73
CA ARG A 307 -14.51 32.14 7.41
C ARG A 307 -15.90 32.65 7.04
N THR A 308 -16.63 31.92 6.21
CA THR A 308 -17.90 32.40 5.64
C THR A 308 -19.08 32.06 6.54
N TYR A 309 -19.14 30.79 6.98
CA TYR A 309 -20.26 30.28 7.77
C TYR A 309 -20.02 30.33 9.28
N GLN A 310 -18.82 30.73 9.73
CA GLN A 310 -18.45 30.84 11.15
C GLN A 310 -18.65 29.53 11.92
N PHE A 311 -18.41 28.39 11.26
CA PHE A 311 -18.54 27.07 11.89
C PHE A 311 -17.42 26.81 12.90
N SER A 312 -17.76 26.10 13.98
CA SER A 312 -16.76 25.61 14.93
C SER A 312 -15.93 24.47 14.34
N SER A 313 -14.73 24.21 14.85
CA SER A 313 -13.88 23.09 14.40
C SER A 313 -14.61 21.74 14.42
N TYR A 314 -15.47 21.50 15.42
CA TYR A 314 -16.28 20.28 15.47
C TYR A 314 -17.28 20.18 14.30
N GLN A 315 -17.95 21.28 13.96
CA GLN A 315 -18.88 21.33 12.83
C GLN A 315 -18.16 21.14 11.49
N VAL A 316 -16.94 21.68 11.36
CA VAL A 316 -16.08 21.46 10.19
C VAL A 316 -15.69 19.99 10.06
N GLY A 317 -15.30 19.33 11.15
CA GLY A 317 -15.01 17.91 11.17
C GLY A 317 -16.22 17.06 10.74
N LEU A 318 -17.42 17.39 11.22
CA LEU A 318 -18.65 16.71 10.83
C LEU A 318 -19.00 16.90 9.34
N ALA A 319 -18.61 18.03 8.73
CA ALA A 319 -18.85 18.29 7.31
C ALA A 319 -18.05 17.37 6.38
N PHE A 320 -17.03 16.65 6.88
CA PHE A 320 -16.30 15.62 6.12
C PHE A 320 -16.94 14.22 6.20
N LEU A 321 -17.91 13.99 7.09
CA LEU A 321 -18.59 12.69 7.19
C LEU A 321 -19.35 12.26 5.93
N PRO A 322 -20.01 13.16 5.16
CA PRO A 322 -20.67 12.77 3.91
C PRO A 322 -19.70 12.16 2.89
N LEU A 323 -18.46 12.67 2.81
CA LEU A 323 -17.42 12.10 1.94
C LEU A 323 -17.07 10.68 2.38
N PHE A 324 -16.85 10.49 3.68
CA PHE A 324 -16.61 9.17 4.28
C PHE A 324 -17.74 8.17 4.02
N VAL A 325 -19.00 8.59 4.21
CA VAL A 325 -20.18 7.74 3.93
C VAL A 325 -20.27 7.41 2.44
N GLY A 326 -19.98 8.38 1.56
CA GLY A 326 -19.92 8.17 0.11
C GLY A 326 -18.92 7.08 -0.29
N SER A 327 -17.70 7.14 0.26
CA SER A 327 -16.66 6.14 0.02
C SER A 327 -17.01 4.76 0.56
N LEU A 328 -17.67 4.67 1.73
CA LEU A 328 -18.19 3.41 2.26
C LEU A 328 -19.29 2.79 1.38
N LEU A 329 -20.19 3.62 0.83
CA LEU A 329 -21.25 3.17 -0.06
C LEU A 329 -20.75 2.81 -1.48
N ALA A 330 -19.62 3.36 -1.91
CA ALA A 330 -19.03 3.04 -3.21
C ALA A 330 -18.58 1.57 -3.31
N ALA A 331 -17.99 1.01 -2.25
CA ALA A 331 -17.50 -0.38 -2.26
C ALA A 331 -18.58 -1.45 -2.54
N PRO A 332 -19.75 -1.46 -1.89
CA PRO A 332 -20.82 -2.42 -2.20
C PRO A 332 -21.43 -2.17 -3.58
N VAL A 333 -21.52 -0.91 -4.04
CA VAL A 333 -22.00 -0.60 -5.39
C VAL A 333 -21.07 -1.17 -6.46
N LEU A 334 -19.76 -0.96 -6.32
CA LEU A 334 -18.75 -1.55 -7.21
C LEU A 334 -18.78 -3.08 -7.16
N SER A 335 -18.88 -3.66 -5.95
CA SER A 335 -18.99 -5.11 -5.77
C SER A 335 -20.25 -5.69 -6.44
N PHE A 336 -21.37 -4.97 -6.40
CA PHE A 336 -22.61 -5.36 -7.05
C PHE A 336 -22.49 -5.31 -8.58
N LEU A 337 -21.91 -4.22 -9.11
CA LEU A 337 -21.65 -4.08 -10.54
C LEU A 337 -20.72 -5.19 -11.04
N ASP A 338 -19.67 -5.52 -10.30
CA ASP A 338 -18.72 -6.59 -10.66
C ASP A 338 -19.36 -7.98 -10.60
N ARG A 339 -20.22 -8.26 -9.61
CA ARG A 339 -20.95 -9.53 -9.53
C ARG A 339 -21.89 -9.71 -10.71
N ARG A 340 -22.61 -8.65 -11.09
CA ARG A 340 -23.52 -8.66 -12.25
C ARG A 340 -22.76 -8.89 -13.56
N LYS A 341 -21.54 -8.35 -13.67
CA LYS A 341 -20.66 -8.54 -14.82
C LYS A 341 -20.07 -9.96 -14.89
N ARG A 342 -19.60 -10.53 -13.79
CA ARG A 342 -19.08 -11.91 -13.77
C ARG A 342 -20.13 -12.98 -14.08
N ALA A 343 -21.42 -12.67 -13.86
CA ALA A 343 -22.52 -13.52 -14.28
C ALA A 343 -22.70 -13.58 -15.81
N LEU A 344 -22.13 -12.62 -16.55
CA LEU A 344 -22.03 -12.63 -18.00
C LEU A 344 -20.66 -13.25 -18.33
N ASN A 345 -20.63 -14.52 -18.77
CA ASN A 345 -19.45 -15.40 -18.89
C ASN A 345 -18.25 -14.92 -19.76
N ASN A 346 -18.19 -13.66 -20.18
CA ASN A 346 -17.15 -13.08 -21.05
C ASN A 346 -16.49 -11.83 -20.42
N ALA A 347 -16.17 -11.86 -19.12
CA ALA A 347 -15.53 -10.73 -18.47
C ALA A 347 -14.07 -10.59 -18.92
N THR A 348 -13.77 -9.56 -19.69
CA THR A 348 -12.41 -9.14 -20.02
C THR A 348 -11.86 -8.20 -18.94
N PRO A 349 -10.53 -8.10 -18.73
CA PRO A 349 -9.97 -7.16 -17.77
C PRO A 349 -10.35 -5.69 -18.08
N GLU A 350 -10.63 -5.38 -19.35
CA GLU A 350 -11.08 -4.06 -19.82
C GLU A 350 -12.48 -3.68 -19.28
N ASP A 351 -13.32 -4.65 -18.92
CA ASP A 351 -14.67 -4.40 -18.39
C ASP A 351 -14.68 -3.77 -16.99
N SER A 352 -13.53 -3.79 -16.30
CA SER A 352 -13.30 -3.06 -15.06
C SER A 352 -13.32 -1.55 -15.29
N LEU A 353 -12.96 -1.09 -16.50
CA LEU A 353 -12.94 0.32 -16.90
C LEU A 353 -14.36 0.93 -16.97
N ASN A 354 -15.38 0.11 -17.21
CA ASN A 354 -16.77 0.56 -17.26
C ASN A 354 -17.25 1.20 -15.94
N GLY A 355 -16.70 0.78 -14.79
CA GLY A 355 -16.96 1.46 -13.52
C GLY A 355 -16.33 2.85 -13.45
N ALA A 356 -15.16 3.03 -14.07
CA ALA A 356 -14.47 4.31 -14.12
C ALA A 356 -15.21 5.34 -14.99
N PHE A 357 -15.88 4.94 -16.06
CA PHE A 357 -16.71 5.86 -16.86
C PHE A 357 -17.87 6.45 -16.06
N LEU A 358 -18.54 5.63 -15.24
CA LEU A 358 -19.60 6.11 -14.35
C LEU A 358 -19.04 7.07 -13.30
N ALA A 359 -17.90 6.75 -12.69
CA ALA A 359 -17.22 7.63 -11.74
C ALA A 359 -16.80 8.96 -12.38
N ALA A 360 -16.33 8.93 -13.63
CA ALA A 360 -15.91 10.12 -14.37
C ALA A 360 -17.06 11.09 -14.67
N LEU A 361 -18.29 10.59 -14.84
CA LEU A 361 -19.49 11.43 -15.02
C LEU A 361 -20.05 11.94 -13.68
N LEU A 362 -19.99 11.11 -12.64
CA LEU A 362 -20.53 11.46 -11.32
C LEU A 362 -19.65 12.48 -10.59
N LEU A 363 -18.33 12.46 -10.78
CA LEU A 363 -17.40 13.34 -10.06
C LEU A 363 -17.62 14.84 -10.36
N PRO A 364 -17.79 15.29 -11.62
CA PRO A 364 -18.17 16.67 -11.91
C PRO A 364 -19.56 17.02 -11.37
N ALA A 365 -20.52 16.09 -11.43
CA ALA A 365 -21.86 16.31 -10.90
C ALA A 365 -21.85 16.52 -9.38
N SER A 366 -20.96 15.82 -8.67
CA SER A 366 -20.79 15.99 -7.21
C SER A 366 -20.10 17.29 -6.81
N LEU A 367 -19.49 18.03 -7.74
CA LEU A 367 -18.86 19.33 -7.45
C LEU A 367 -19.83 20.51 -7.63
N LEU A 368 -20.98 20.30 -8.26
CA LEU A 368 -22.00 21.34 -8.48
C LEU A 368 -22.91 21.57 -7.27
N TRP A 369 -22.79 20.71 -6.25
CA TRP A 369 -23.50 20.74 -4.97
C TRP A 369 -22.50 20.64 -3.84
#